data_AF-A0A7V4HUE3-F1
#
_entry.id   AF-A0A7V4HUE3-F1
#
_cell.length_a   1.000
_cell.length_b   1.000
_cell.length_c   1.000
_cell.angle_alpha   90.00
_cell.angle_beta   90.00
_cell.angle_gamma   90.00
#
_symmetry.space_group_name_H-M   'P 1'
#
loop_
_entity.id
_entity.type
_entity.pdbx_description
1 polymer ?
#
loop_
_entity_poly.entity_id
_entity_poly.type
_entity_poly.pdbx_seq_one_letter_code
_entity_poly.pdbx_strand_id
1 'polypeptide(L)'
;MNMNTTHASITLLRVLLAASLFGSVSAARAAAPAVSGELKQWHKVTLTLDGPSARETDTDPNPFTDYRMEVTFTHESGTPSYRVPGYFAADGQAAETSATSGNKWRAHLSPDKTGRWSYQVSFTKGRNVAVDDNAQGTA
;
A
#
# COMPACT_ATOMS: atom_id res chain seq x y z
N MET A 1 41.10 -27.05 41.83
CA MET A 1 42.10 -26.32 41.02
C MET A 1 42.59 -27.28 39.95
N ASN A 2 42.16 -27.01 38.71
CA ASN A 2 42.75 -27.27 37.39
C ASN A 2 43.65 -28.49 37.17
N MET A 3 43.64 -29.16 36.03
CA MET A 3 42.71 -29.35 34.91
C MET A 3 43.38 -30.41 34.02
N ASN A 4 42.56 -31.22 33.38
CA ASN A 4 42.97 -32.39 32.60
C ASN A 4 43.24 -32.01 31.12
N THR A 5 43.89 -32.91 30.38
CA THR A 5 43.58 -33.27 28.97
C THR A 5 44.52 -32.82 27.82
N THR A 6 45.18 -33.83 27.26
CA THR A 6 45.25 -34.33 25.85
C THR A 6 45.54 -33.40 24.65
N HIS A 7 46.47 -33.88 23.81
CA HIS A 7 46.89 -33.37 22.51
C HIS A 7 45.90 -33.68 21.36
N ALA A 8 45.71 -32.72 20.45
CA ALA A 8 45.27 -32.97 19.07
C ALA A 8 45.85 -31.89 18.14
N SER A 9 46.46 -32.30 17.03
CA SER A 9 46.90 -31.44 15.92
C SER A 9 45.87 -31.49 14.80
N ILE A 10 45.44 -30.32 14.27
CA ILE A 10 44.69 -30.22 13.00
C ILE A 10 45.20 -29.01 12.19
N THR A 11 45.45 -29.30 10.93
CA THR A 11 45.99 -28.58 9.77
C THR A 11 45.50 -27.15 9.53
N LEU A 12 46.43 -26.26 9.14
CA LEU A 12 46.12 -24.93 8.57
C LEU A 12 45.38 -25.06 7.22
N LEU A 13 44.23 -24.41 7.11
CA LEU A 13 43.63 -24.01 5.83
C LEU A 13 43.39 -22.49 5.85
N ARG A 14 44.15 -21.75 5.03
CA ARG A 14 43.82 -20.38 4.62
C ARG A 14 42.70 -20.45 3.56
N VAL A 15 42.03 -19.30 3.30
CA VAL A 15 41.01 -19.02 2.25
C VAL A 15 39.58 -19.15 2.82
N LEU A 16 38.68 -18.16 2.88
CA LEU A 16 38.58 -16.78 2.37
C LEU A 16 37.66 -15.99 3.33
N LEU A 17 37.98 -14.72 3.60
CA LEU A 17 37.08 -13.80 4.29
C LEU A 17 35.95 -13.41 3.32
N ALA A 18 34.81 -14.08 3.40
CA ALA A 18 33.58 -13.57 2.79
C ALA A 18 33.06 -12.43 3.68
N ALA A 19 33.42 -11.20 3.35
CA ALA A 19 32.75 -10.03 3.89
C ALA A 19 31.29 -10.07 3.42
N SER A 20 30.41 -10.61 4.26
CA SER A 20 28.97 -10.51 4.07
C SER A 20 28.57 -9.04 4.22
N LEU A 21 28.52 -8.33 3.09
CA LEU A 21 27.81 -7.06 2.99
C LEU A 21 26.32 -7.34 3.21
N PHE A 22 25.88 -7.34 4.47
CA PHE A 22 24.50 -7.09 4.81
C PHE A 22 24.22 -5.62 4.47
N GLY A 23 23.99 -5.34 3.19
CA GLY A 23 23.42 -4.07 2.76
C GLY A 23 22.07 -3.92 3.46
N SER A 24 21.96 -2.96 4.36
CA SER A 24 20.69 -2.57 4.94
C SER A 24 19.76 -2.17 3.81
N VAL A 25 18.85 -3.06 3.41
CA VAL A 25 17.74 -2.71 2.53
C VAL A 25 16.85 -1.78 3.36
N SER A 26 17.06 -0.47 3.24
CA SER A 26 16.10 0.51 3.71
C SER A 26 14.81 0.29 2.92
N ALA A 27 13.84 -0.40 3.52
CA ALA A 27 12.49 -0.42 3.00
C ALA A 27 12.03 1.03 2.93
N ALA A 28 11.84 1.55 1.70
CA ALA A 28 11.24 2.86 1.51
C ALA A 28 9.88 2.83 2.23
N ARG A 29 9.73 3.63 3.28
CA ARG A 29 8.45 3.76 3.97
C ARG A 29 7.50 4.40 2.98
N ALA A 30 6.55 3.62 2.45
CA ALA A 30 5.47 4.16 1.64
C ALA A 30 4.84 5.34 2.38
N ALA A 31 4.70 6.47 1.69
CA ALA A 31 4.10 7.65 2.27
C ALA A 31 2.68 7.31 2.73
N ALA A 32 2.29 7.76 3.93
CA ALA A 32 0.94 7.56 4.41
C ALA A 32 -0.06 8.26 3.45
N PRO A 33 -1.22 7.66 3.18
CA PRO A 33 -2.26 8.32 2.38
C PRO A 33 -2.63 9.69 2.96
N ALA A 34 -2.83 10.67 2.08
CA ALA A 34 -3.29 12.00 2.45
C ALA A 34 -4.80 11.99 2.65
N VAL A 35 -5.28 12.60 3.74
CA VAL A 35 -6.71 12.77 4.03
C VAL A 35 -7.06 14.25 3.94
N SER A 36 -8.10 14.59 3.17
CA SER A 36 -8.57 15.97 2.96
C SER A 36 -10.09 16.07 2.94
N GLY A 37 -10.60 17.31 2.92
CA GLY A 37 -12.03 17.63 2.96
C GLY A 37 -12.42 18.34 4.25
N GLU A 38 -13.69 18.73 4.34
CA GLU A 38 -14.26 19.23 5.59
C GLU A 38 -14.52 18.03 6.49
N LEU A 39 -13.68 17.81 7.50
CA LEU A 39 -13.76 16.68 8.45
C LEU A 39 -14.97 16.80 9.39
N LYS A 40 -16.17 16.79 8.80
CA LYS A 40 -17.47 16.96 9.43
C LYS A 40 -18.37 15.80 9.06
N GLN A 41 -19.36 15.54 9.90
CA GLN A 41 -20.40 14.56 9.63
C GLN A 41 -21.11 14.89 8.30
N TRP A 42 -21.35 13.86 7.50
CA TRP A 42 -22.00 13.90 6.17
C TRP A 42 -21.27 14.72 5.10
N HIS A 43 -20.07 15.24 5.38
CA HIS A 43 -19.24 15.93 4.41
C HIS A 43 -18.22 14.97 3.80
N LYS A 44 -17.86 15.21 2.54
CA LYS A 44 -16.90 14.38 1.81
C LYS A 44 -15.52 14.48 2.45
N VAL A 45 -15.00 13.34 2.88
CA VAL A 45 -13.61 13.09 3.25
C VAL A 45 -12.96 12.29 2.12
N THR A 46 -11.85 12.79 1.59
CA THR A 46 -11.10 12.15 0.52
C THR A 46 -9.81 11.56 1.08
N LEU A 47 -9.61 10.26 0.91
CA LEU A 47 -8.31 9.61 1.09
C LEU A 47 -7.63 9.53 -0.29
N THR A 48 -6.40 10.04 -0.39
CA THR A 48 -5.56 9.95 -1.59
C THR A 48 -4.31 9.12 -1.28
N LEU A 49 -4.12 8.04 -2.02
CA LEU A 49 -2.94 7.17 -2.00
C LEU A 49 -2.06 7.46 -3.22
N ASP A 50 -0.75 7.49 -3.00
CA ASP A 50 0.24 7.40 -4.08
C ASP A 50 0.48 5.91 -4.40
N GLY A 51 -0.17 5.43 -5.46
CA GLY A 51 -0.13 4.04 -5.91
C GLY A 51 0.72 3.86 -7.17
N PRO A 52 0.51 2.77 -7.92
CA PRO A 52 1.13 2.59 -9.23
C PRO A 52 0.81 3.77 -10.15
N SER A 53 1.82 4.18 -10.94
CA SER A 53 1.60 5.13 -12.03
C SER A 53 0.87 4.45 -13.17
N ALA A 54 -0.12 5.12 -13.75
CA ALA A 54 -0.90 4.62 -14.87
C ALA A 54 -1.37 5.76 -15.78
N ARG A 55 -1.93 5.39 -16.94
CA ARG A 55 -2.63 6.27 -17.88
C ARG A 55 -4.02 5.72 -18.14
N GLU A 56 -4.98 6.60 -18.38
CA GLU A 56 -6.36 6.20 -18.69
C GLU A 56 -6.46 5.27 -19.90
N THR A 57 -5.49 5.35 -20.82
CA THR A 57 -5.42 4.55 -22.04
C THR A 57 -4.63 3.25 -21.89
N ASP A 58 -4.07 2.96 -20.72
CA ASP A 58 -3.32 1.71 -20.51
C ASP A 58 -4.27 0.50 -20.56
N THR A 59 -3.81 -0.59 -21.19
CA THR A 59 -4.59 -1.83 -21.36
C THR A 59 -3.99 -3.03 -20.62
N ASP A 60 -2.76 -2.92 -20.14
CA ASP A 60 -2.04 -3.97 -19.39
C ASP A 60 -0.93 -3.37 -18.50
N PRO A 61 -1.18 -3.16 -17.20
CA PRO A 61 -2.47 -3.25 -16.53
C PRO A 61 -3.36 -2.05 -16.87
N ASN A 62 -4.66 -2.28 -17.07
CA ASN A 62 -5.63 -1.20 -17.18
C ASN A 62 -5.99 -0.62 -15.78
N PRO A 63 -5.90 0.71 -15.56
CA PRO A 63 -6.10 1.30 -14.23
C PRO A 63 -7.50 1.13 -13.65
N PHE A 64 -8.50 0.90 -14.50
CA PHE A 64 -9.90 0.84 -14.11
C PHE A 64 -10.40 -0.59 -13.87
N THR A 65 -9.74 -1.59 -14.44
CA THR A 65 -10.18 -2.99 -14.40
C THR A 65 -9.17 -3.90 -13.72
N ASP A 66 -7.87 -3.61 -13.84
CA ASP A 66 -6.80 -4.49 -13.36
C ASP A 66 -6.22 -4.08 -12.00
N TYR A 67 -6.77 -3.02 -11.39
CA TYR A 67 -6.42 -2.57 -10.05
C TYR A 67 -7.66 -2.35 -9.18
N ARG A 68 -7.70 -3.05 -8.05
CA ARG A 68 -8.74 -2.88 -7.03
C ARG A 68 -8.14 -2.20 -5.80
N MET A 69 -8.51 -0.94 -5.59
CA MET A 69 -8.30 -0.25 -4.32
C MET A 69 -9.58 -0.37 -3.50
N GLU A 70 -9.46 -0.82 -2.25
CA GLU A 70 -10.54 -0.76 -1.27
C GLU A 70 -10.04 -0.11 0.01
N VAL A 71 -10.86 0.74 0.61
CA VAL A 71 -10.56 1.37 1.89
C VAL A 71 -11.63 0.98 2.89
N THR A 72 -11.22 0.31 3.95
CA THR A 72 -12.09 0.03 5.09
C THR A 72 -11.94 1.15 6.10
N PHE A 73 -12.99 1.94 6.30
CA PHE A 73 -13.06 2.98 7.31
C PHE A 73 -13.82 2.46 8.53
N THR A 74 -13.27 2.65 9.72
CA THR A 74 -13.89 2.15 10.96
C THR A 74 -13.91 3.25 12.02
N HIS A 75 -15.11 3.53 12.54
CA HIS A 75 -15.29 4.46 13.65
C HIS A 75 -14.63 3.93 14.92
N GLU A 76 -14.11 4.82 15.77
CA GLU A 76 -13.39 4.45 17.01
C GLU A 76 -14.20 3.60 18.00
N SER A 77 -15.52 3.66 17.94
CA SER A 77 -16.39 2.77 18.72
C SER A 77 -16.50 1.35 18.15
N GLY A 78 -15.77 1.03 17.09
CA GLY A 78 -15.79 -0.26 16.37
C GLY A 78 -16.92 -0.40 15.33
N THR A 79 -17.91 0.49 15.33
CA THR A 79 -19.03 0.51 14.39
C THR A 79 -19.57 1.94 14.19
N PRO A 80 -19.97 2.33 12.97
CA PRO A 80 -19.97 1.50 11.75
C PRO A 80 -18.57 1.28 11.16
N SER A 81 -18.47 0.28 10.29
CA SER A 81 -17.30 0.00 9.46
C SER A 81 -17.74 -0.11 8.00
N TYR A 82 -17.09 0.65 7.12
CA TYR A 82 -17.46 0.80 5.72
C TYR A 82 -16.30 0.40 4.83
N ARG A 83 -16.53 -0.59 3.96
CA ARG A 83 -15.64 -0.92 2.85
C ARG A 83 -16.04 -0.10 1.64
N VAL A 84 -15.15 0.78 1.21
CA VAL A 84 -15.39 1.75 0.14
C VAL A 84 -14.43 1.49 -1.02
N PRO A 85 -14.93 1.30 -2.26
CA PRO A 85 -14.07 1.16 -3.42
C PRO A 85 -13.35 2.49 -3.73
N GLY A 86 -12.09 2.38 -4.11
CA GLY A 86 -11.29 3.48 -4.64
C GLY A 86 -11.20 3.48 -6.16
N TYR A 87 -10.66 4.55 -6.74
CA TYR A 87 -10.54 4.72 -8.18
C TYR A 87 -9.23 5.45 -8.57
N PHE A 88 -8.79 5.25 -9.82
CA PHE A 88 -7.67 5.97 -10.41
C PHE A 88 -8.04 7.43 -10.71
N ALA A 89 -7.21 8.36 -10.25
CA ALA A 89 -7.49 9.81 -10.31
C ALA A 89 -6.38 10.61 -11.03
N ALA A 90 -5.56 9.95 -11.87
CA ALA A 90 -4.45 10.57 -12.60
C ALA A 90 -3.52 11.37 -11.68
N ASP A 91 -3.40 12.69 -11.88
CA ASP A 91 -2.59 13.61 -11.07
C ASP A 91 -3.33 14.13 -9.81
N GLY A 92 -4.60 13.76 -9.64
CA GLY A 92 -5.47 14.22 -8.56
C GLY A 92 -6.14 15.58 -8.84
N GLN A 93 -5.87 16.23 -9.96
CA GLN A 93 -6.46 17.51 -10.38
C GLN A 93 -6.92 17.46 -11.85
N ALA A 94 -7.19 16.26 -12.38
CA ALA A 94 -7.55 16.04 -13.79
C ALA A 94 -8.71 16.91 -14.31
N ALA A 95 -9.65 17.31 -13.44
CA ALA A 95 -10.72 18.25 -13.80
C ALA A 95 -10.19 19.63 -14.20
N GLU A 96 -9.07 20.07 -13.63
CA GLU A 96 -8.43 21.36 -13.86
C GLU A 96 -7.28 21.28 -14.86
N THR A 97 -6.55 20.16 -14.85
CA THR A 97 -5.31 19.98 -15.64
C THR A 97 -5.53 19.20 -16.93
N SER A 98 -6.69 18.54 -17.10
CA SER A 98 -6.94 17.55 -18.15
C SER A 98 -5.91 16.41 -18.17
N ALA A 99 -5.26 16.13 -17.03
CA ALA A 99 -4.28 15.05 -16.94
C ALA A 99 -4.94 13.67 -17.09
N THR A 100 -4.42 12.88 -18.02
CA THR A 100 -4.86 11.49 -18.27
C THR A 100 -3.89 10.46 -17.68
N SER A 101 -2.92 10.90 -16.89
CA SER A 101 -1.90 10.03 -16.29
C SER A 101 -1.42 10.57 -14.96
N GLY A 102 -0.96 9.66 -14.10
CA GLY A 102 -0.39 9.98 -12.80
C GLY A 102 -0.45 8.77 -11.89
N ASN A 103 -0.35 9.00 -10.59
CA ASN A 103 -0.24 7.95 -9.58
C ASN A 103 -1.20 8.13 -8.40
N LYS A 104 -2.21 9.00 -8.55
CA LYS A 104 -3.16 9.28 -7.48
C LYS A 104 -4.33 8.31 -7.55
N TRP A 105 -4.64 7.71 -6.42
CA TRP A 105 -5.77 6.80 -6.24
C TRP A 105 -6.62 7.31 -5.07
N ARG A 106 -7.94 7.33 -5.21
CA ARG A 106 -8.83 7.99 -4.25
C ARG A 106 -9.97 7.12 -3.80
N ALA A 107 -10.34 7.25 -2.53
CA ALA A 107 -11.61 6.78 -2.00
C ALA A 107 -12.26 7.91 -1.20
N HIS A 108 -13.60 7.94 -1.19
CA HIS A 108 -14.37 8.99 -0.52
C HIS A 108 -15.29 8.38 0.53
N LEU A 109 -15.26 8.94 1.74
CA LEU A 109 -16.22 8.63 2.80
C LEU A 109 -17.00 9.89 3.14
N SER A 110 -18.30 9.77 3.39
CA SER A 110 -19.09 10.80 4.08
C SER A 110 -19.44 10.27 5.46
N PRO A 111 -18.63 10.55 6.52
CA PRO A 111 -18.80 9.93 7.81
C PRO A 111 -20.16 10.28 8.40
N ASP A 112 -20.94 9.28 8.79
CA ASP A 112 -22.29 9.44 9.34
C ASP A 112 -22.29 9.58 10.87
N LYS A 113 -21.11 9.53 11.49
CA LYS A 113 -20.90 9.62 12.93
C LYS A 113 -19.71 10.51 13.26
N THR A 114 -19.87 11.38 14.25
CA THR A 114 -18.79 12.19 14.81
C THR A 114 -17.85 11.34 15.65
N GLY A 115 -16.57 11.72 15.68
CA GLY A 115 -15.53 10.98 16.38
C GLY A 115 -14.34 10.66 15.47
N ARG A 116 -13.38 9.90 16.00
CA ARG A 116 -12.24 9.46 15.20
C ARG A 116 -12.64 8.31 14.29
N TRP A 117 -12.13 8.38 13.06
CA TRP A 117 -12.20 7.30 12.10
C TRP A 117 -10.79 6.81 11.78
N SER A 118 -10.62 5.50 11.75
CA SER A 118 -9.42 4.82 11.26
C SER A 118 -9.67 4.30 9.84
N TYR A 119 -8.62 4.04 9.10
CA TYR A 119 -8.72 3.44 7.78
C TYR A 119 -7.67 2.36 7.56
N GLN A 120 -8.00 1.39 6.71
CA GLN A 120 -7.07 0.40 6.18
C GLN A 120 -7.27 0.32 4.67
N VAL A 121 -6.17 0.42 3.91
CA VAL A 121 -6.19 0.29 2.46
C VAL A 121 -5.80 -1.14 2.07
N SER A 122 -6.60 -1.75 1.20
CA SER A 122 -6.22 -2.92 0.41
C SER A 122 -6.06 -2.47 -1.04
N PHE A 123 -4.97 -2.88 -1.67
CA PHE A 123 -4.70 -2.59 -3.07
C PHE A 123 -4.32 -3.91 -3.72
N THR A 124 -4.93 -4.25 -4.85
CA THR A 124 -4.69 -5.54 -5.51
C THR A 124 -4.53 -5.30 -7.00
N LYS A 125 -3.48 -5.87 -7.59
CA LYS A 125 -3.24 -5.91 -9.03
C LYS A 125 -3.58 -7.29 -9.57
N GLY A 126 -4.34 -7.37 -10.63
CA GLY A 126 -4.63 -8.61 -11.34
C GLY A 126 -5.65 -8.38 -12.44
N ARG A 127 -5.71 -9.26 -13.44
CA ARG A 127 -6.63 -9.08 -14.56
C ARG A 127 -8.09 -9.01 -14.06
N ASN A 128 -8.80 -7.94 -14.38
CA ASN A 128 -10.21 -7.70 -14.03
C ASN A 128 -10.56 -7.70 -12.53
N VAL A 129 -9.58 -7.60 -11.62
CA VAL A 129 -9.83 -7.66 -10.15
C VAL A 129 -10.73 -6.55 -9.62
N ALA A 130 -10.89 -5.44 -10.35
CA ALA A 130 -11.77 -4.35 -9.94
C ALA A 130 -13.25 -4.61 -10.24
N VAL A 131 -13.55 -5.56 -11.14
CA VAL A 131 -14.90 -5.79 -11.68
C VAL A 131 -15.38 -7.25 -11.52
N ASP A 132 -14.52 -8.15 -11.09
CA ASP A 132 -14.83 -9.55 -10.79
C ASP A 132 -14.27 -9.95 -9.42
N ASP A 133 -15.16 -10.27 -8.48
CA ASP A 133 -14.80 -10.65 -7.11
C ASP A 133 -14.04 -11.98 -7.03
N ASN A 134 -14.14 -12.84 -8.05
CA ASN A 134 -13.45 -14.13 -8.11
C ASN A 134 -12.07 -14.04 -8.81
N ALA A 135 -11.77 -12.91 -9.45
CA ALA A 135 -10.50 -12.71 -10.13
C ALA A 135 -9.33 -12.69 -9.13
N GLN A 136 -8.23 -13.31 -9.54
CA GLN A 136 -7.03 -13.44 -8.72
C GLN A 136 -6.09 -12.26 -8.93
N GLY A 137 -5.44 -11.82 -7.86
CA GLY A 137 -4.46 -10.76 -7.91
C GLY A 137 -3.48 -10.80 -6.75
N THR A 138 -2.47 -9.94 -6.83
CA THR A 138 -1.44 -9.77 -5.82
C THR A 138 -1.58 -8.40 -5.15
N ALA A 139 -1.31 -8.36 -3.84
CA ALA A 139 -1.23 -7.09 -3.10
C ALA A 139 -0.07 -6.20 -3.58
#